data_AF-A0A832Z8X1-F1
#
_entry.id   AF-A0A832Z8X1-F1
#
_cell.length_a   1.000
_cell.length_b   1.000
_cell.length_c   1.000
_cell.angle_alpha   90.00
_cell.angle_beta   90.00
_cell.angle_gamma   90.00
#
_symmetry.space_group_name_H-M   'P 1'
#
loop_
_entity.id
_entity.type
_entity.pdbx_description
1 polymer ?
#
loop_
_entity_poly.entity_id
_entity_poly.type
_entity_poly.pdbx_seq_one_letter_code
_entity_poly.pdbx_strand_id
1 'polypeptide(L)'
;NEPLAKPIDILHAKVEAKLDVKPENELEREIFERLKSLGMVVVKIKKAPFNAISREEEFKILTGIDQRKTKTTVKRAQMVNEVSKIIHSDGVFILEKTKTEVVGEIPLIPKKALSEIRDADELIEMIEGLKKEIKKRMIS
;
A
#
# COMPACT_ATOMS: atom_id res chain seq x y z
N ASN A 1 -27.05 38.90 -10.62
CA ASN A 1 -27.09 37.43 -10.56
C ASN A 1 -25.70 36.87 -10.75
N GLU A 2 -25.00 36.55 -9.65
CA GLU A 2 -23.79 35.74 -9.75
C GLU A 2 -24.15 34.25 -9.77
N PRO A 3 -23.40 33.41 -10.51
CA PRO A 3 -23.67 31.99 -10.60
C PRO A 3 -23.36 31.27 -9.28
N LEU A 4 -24.28 30.40 -8.85
CA LEU A 4 -24.21 29.64 -7.60
C LEU A 4 -23.11 28.55 -7.59
N ALA A 5 -22.54 28.21 -8.75
CA ALA A 5 -21.50 27.20 -8.88
C ALA A 5 -20.57 27.49 -10.06
N LYS A 6 -19.29 27.11 -9.90
CA LYS A 6 -18.28 27.08 -10.97
C LYS A 6 -17.88 25.63 -11.25
N PRO A 7 -17.70 25.22 -12.52
CA PRO A 7 -17.23 23.89 -12.85
C PRO A 7 -15.82 23.68 -12.27
N ILE A 8 -15.62 22.53 -11.61
CA ILE A 8 -14.33 22.15 -11.07
C ILE A 8 -13.57 21.32 -12.10
N ASP A 9 -12.36 21.75 -12.44
CA ASP A 9 -11.41 20.91 -13.18
C ASP A 9 -10.76 19.94 -12.19
N ILE A 10 -11.24 18.71 -12.18
CA ILE A 10 -10.81 17.67 -11.24
C ILE A 10 -9.35 17.29 -11.46
N LEU A 11 -8.83 17.42 -12.69
CA LEU A 11 -7.47 16.99 -13.03
C LEU A 11 -6.41 17.98 -12.57
N HIS A 12 -6.76 19.27 -12.53
CA HIS A 12 -5.84 20.34 -12.12
C HIS A 12 -6.22 20.98 -10.77
N ALA A 13 -7.28 20.50 -10.11
CA ALA A 13 -7.70 21.00 -8.81
C ALA A 13 -6.61 20.77 -7.77
N LYS A 14 -6.05 21.88 -7.24
CA LYS A 14 -5.23 21.84 -6.04
C LYS A 14 -6.15 21.83 -4.82
N VAL A 15 -6.12 20.73 -4.08
CA VAL A 15 -6.87 20.57 -2.83
C VAL A 15 -5.87 20.47 -1.69
N GLU A 16 -6.04 21.32 -0.67
CA GLU A 16 -5.28 21.20 0.57
C GLU A 16 -5.80 19.99 1.36
N ALA A 17 -5.02 18.91 1.37
CA ALA A 17 -5.33 17.72 2.16
C ALA A 17 -4.70 17.83 3.56
N LYS A 18 -5.49 17.60 4.60
CA LYS A 18 -4.96 17.36 5.95
C LYS A 18 -4.22 16.02 5.93
N LEU A 19 -2.89 16.06 5.84
CA LEU A 19 -2.03 14.87 5.82
C LEU A 19 -1.86 14.23 7.22
N ASP A 20 -2.20 14.96 8.29
CA ASP A 20 -2.11 14.48 9.67
C ASP A 20 -3.31 13.61 10.05
N VAL A 21 -3.44 12.46 9.37
CA VAL A 21 -4.48 11.49 9.67
C VAL A 21 -3.91 10.42 10.61
N LYS A 22 -4.44 10.40 11.84
CA LYS A 22 -4.08 9.38 12.84
C LYS A 22 -4.49 7.96 12.39
N PRO A 23 -3.74 6.92 12.79
CA PRO A 23 -4.14 5.52 12.62
C PRO A 23 -5.57 5.27 13.17
N GLU A 24 -6.34 4.38 12.54
CA GLU A 24 -7.71 4.05 12.96
C GLU A 24 -7.75 2.97 14.04
N ASN A 25 -6.70 2.16 14.11
CA ASN A 25 -6.58 1.06 15.06
C ASN A 25 -5.11 0.78 15.40
N GLU A 26 -4.90 -0.09 16.38
CA GLU A 26 -3.56 -0.46 16.86
C GLU A 26 -2.70 -1.14 15.80
N LEU A 27 -3.27 -2.05 14.99
CA LEU A 27 -2.56 -2.71 13.91
C LEU A 27 -1.99 -1.71 12.90
N GLU A 28 -2.80 -0.73 12.49
CA GLU A 28 -2.38 0.33 11.58
C GLU A 28 -1.29 1.20 12.21
N ARG A 29 -1.42 1.53 13.50
CA ARG A 29 -0.38 2.27 14.25
C ARG A 29 0.94 1.53 14.22
N GLU A 30 0.95 0.24 14.59
CA GLU A 30 2.15 -0.58 14.63
C GLU A 30 2.83 -0.70 13.26
N ILE A 31 2.04 -0.91 12.20
CA ILE A 31 2.56 -1.00 10.83
C ILE A 31 3.14 0.34 10.38
N PHE A 32 2.48 1.47 10.67
CA PHE A 32 2.99 2.78 10.30
C PHE A 32 4.28 3.13 11.03
N GLU A 33 4.35 2.88 12.35
CA GLU A 33 5.57 3.11 13.11
C GLU A 33 6.70 2.21 12.62
N ARG A 34 6.38 0.96 12.25
CA ARG A 34 7.38 0.07 11.65
C ARG A 34 7.87 0.58 10.29
N LEU A 35 7.00 0.97 9.38
CA LEU A 35 7.40 1.50 8.07
C LEU A 35 8.25 2.78 8.22
N LYS A 36 7.90 3.66 9.18
CA LYS A 36 8.72 4.82 9.51
C LYS A 36 10.09 4.45 10.07
N SER A 37 10.19 3.42 10.91
CA SER A 37 11.47 2.97 11.45
C SER A 37 12.40 2.37 10.40
N LEU A 38 11.85 1.95 9.25
CA LEU A 38 12.64 1.53 8.07
C LEU A 38 13.16 2.72 7.24
N GLY A 39 12.87 3.96 7.63
CA GLY A 39 13.25 5.16 6.89
C GLY A 39 12.19 5.69 5.92
N MET A 40 11.00 5.06 5.85
CA MET A 40 9.96 5.47 4.91
C MET A 40 9.11 6.63 5.44
N VAL A 41 8.73 7.54 4.55
CA VAL A 41 7.65 8.50 4.82
C VAL A 41 6.31 7.80 4.56
N VAL A 42 5.44 7.79 5.57
CA VAL A 42 4.14 7.12 5.52
C VAL A 42 3.01 8.15 5.55
N VAL A 43 2.15 8.12 4.53
CA VAL A 43 0.96 8.97 4.43
C VAL A 43 -0.28 8.09 4.44
N LYS A 44 -1.13 8.27 5.46
CA LYS A 44 -2.40 7.54 5.56
C LYS A 44 -3.42 8.04 4.53
N ILE A 45 -4.18 7.11 3.95
CA ILE A 45 -5.21 7.36 2.94
C ILE A 45 -6.54 6.74 3.40
N LYS A 46 -7.59 7.57 3.53
CA LYS A 46 -8.91 7.12 4.01
C LYS A 46 -9.79 6.48 2.93
N LYS A 47 -9.69 6.94 1.69
CA LYS A 47 -10.62 6.59 0.59
C LYS A 47 -9.87 6.02 -0.61
N ALA A 48 -9.30 4.83 -0.43
CA ALA A 48 -8.57 4.11 -1.46
C ALA A 48 -8.64 2.59 -1.19
N PRO A 49 -8.30 1.72 -2.17
CA PRO A 49 -8.17 0.29 -1.91
C PRO A 49 -6.97 -0.07 -1.01
N PHE A 50 -6.13 0.90 -0.64
CA PHE A 50 -4.99 0.81 0.27
C PHE A 50 -5.16 1.77 1.46
N ASN A 51 -4.46 1.51 2.55
CA ASN A 51 -4.53 2.29 3.80
C ASN A 51 -3.47 3.40 3.85
N ALA A 52 -2.33 3.21 3.18
CA ALA A 52 -1.25 4.19 3.17
C ALA A 52 -0.47 4.17 1.87
N ILE A 53 0.21 5.29 1.62
CA ILE A 53 1.31 5.40 0.67
C ILE A 53 2.58 5.52 1.50
N SER A 54 3.48 4.57 1.31
CA SER A 54 4.82 4.59 1.91
C SER A 54 5.82 4.92 0.82
N ARG A 55 6.76 5.83 1.09
CA ARG A 55 7.75 6.27 0.10
C ARG A 55 9.12 6.41 0.72
N GLU A 56 10.12 6.04 -0.06
CA GLU A 56 11.52 6.27 0.20
C GLU A 56 12.16 6.66 -1.14
N GLU A 57 12.86 7.79 -1.19
CA GLU A 57 13.43 8.34 -2.43
C GLU A 57 12.44 8.31 -3.62
N GLU A 58 12.74 7.50 -4.64
CA GLU A 58 11.92 7.32 -5.86
C GLU A 58 10.86 6.21 -5.72
N PHE A 59 10.99 5.33 -4.72
CA PHE A 59 10.10 4.19 -4.52
C PHE A 59 8.81 4.60 -3.82
N LYS A 60 7.69 4.09 -4.34
CA LYS A 60 6.35 4.29 -3.77
C LYS A 60 5.68 2.94 -3.62
N ILE A 61 5.15 2.68 -2.43
CA ILE A 61 4.45 1.46 -2.09
C ILE A 61 3.03 1.79 -1.64
N LEU A 62 2.06 1.20 -2.32
CA LEU A 62 0.65 1.20 -1.91
C LEU A 62 0.45 0.12 -0.85
N THR A 63 0.29 0.52 0.41
CA THR A 63 0.21 -0.39 1.56
C THR A 63 -1.25 -0.64 1.96
N GLY A 64 -1.73 -1.86 1.79
CA GLY A 64 -2.97 -2.35 2.37
C GLY A 64 -2.75 -2.97 3.74
N ILE A 65 -3.69 -2.79 4.67
CA ILE A 65 -3.65 -3.33 6.03
C ILE A 65 -5.00 -3.99 6.33
N ASP A 66 -4.98 -5.23 6.81
CA ASP A 66 -6.15 -5.98 7.23
C ASP A 66 -5.80 -6.94 8.38
N GLN A 67 -6.77 -7.29 9.23
CA GLN A 67 -6.52 -8.26 10.31
C GLN A 67 -6.24 -9.68 9.80
N ARG A 68 -6.91 -10.08 8.71
CA ARG A 68 -6.80 -11.41 8.12
C ARG A 68 -7.19 -11.35 6.65
N LYS A 69 -6.83 -12.38 5.89
CA LYS A 69 -7.26 -12.48 4.50
C LYS A 69 -8.77 -12.69 4.43
N THR A 70 -9.44 -11.79 3.71
CA THR A 70 -10.87 -11.89 3.37
C THR A 70 -11.09 -11.75 1.87
N LYS A 71 -12.31 -12.02 1.38
CA LYS A 71 -12.69 -11.72 -0.01
C LYS A 71 -12.49 -10.23 -0.34
N THR A 72 -12.78 -9.34 0.62
CA THR A 72 -12.57 -7.90 0.48
C THR A 72 -11.08 -7.56 0.36
N THR A 73 -10.22 -8.17 1.18
CA THR A 73 -8.75 -8.04 1.07
C THR A 73 -8.26 -8.40 -0.33
N VAL A 74 -8.69 -9.56 -0.85
CA VAL A 74 -8.30 -10.02 -2.19
C VAL A 74 -8.77 -9.04 -3.27
N LYS A 75 -10.03 -8.58 -3.19
CA LYS A 75 -10.58 -7.61 -4.15
C LYS A 75 -9.81 -6.28 -4.12
N ARG A 76 -9.46 -5.80 -2.92
CA ARG A 76 -8.64 -4.60 -2.75
C ARG A 76 -7.24 -4.79 -3.33
N ALA A 77 -6.59 -5.93 -3.08
CA ALA A 77 -5.29 -6.25 -3.65
C ALA A 77 -5.33 -6.30 -5.19
N GLN A 78 -6.39 -6.85 -5.79
CA GLN A 78 -6.60 -6.79 -7.24
C GLN A 78 -6.75 -5.35 -7.76
N MET A 79 -7.47 -4.48 -7.04
CA MET A 79 -7.55 -3.06 -7.41
C MET A 79 -6.19 -2.37 -7.30
N VAL A 80 -5.43 -2.64 -6.24
CA VAL A 80 -4.08 -2.11 -6.06
C VAL A 80 -3.16 -2.56 -7.20
N ASN A 81 -3.24 -3.82 -7.62
CA ASN A 81 -2.48 -4.36 -8.75
C ASN A 81 -2.66 -3.58 -10.04
N GLU A 82 -3.90 -3.13 -10.33
CA GLU A 82 -4.17 -2.36 -11.54
C GLU A 82 -3.74 -0.90 -11.40
N VAL A 83 -3.98 -0.30 -10.23
CA VAL A 83 -3.57 1.09 -9.97
C VAL A 83 -2.04 1.23 -9.99
N SER A 84 -1.33 0.29 -9.36
CA SER A 84 0.12 0.36 -9.20
C SER A 84 0.87 0.36 -10.52
N LYS A 85 0.36 -0.37 -11.53
CA LYS A 85 0.90 -0.36 -12.90
C LYS A 85 0.76 0.99 -13.59
N ILE A 86 -0.34 1.70 -13.36
CA ILE A 86 -0.62 3.00 -13.99
C ILE A 86 0.26 4.09 -13.38
N ILE A 87 0.41 4.08 -12.06
CA ILE A 87 1.14 5.13 -11.34
C ILE A 87 2.62 4.79 -11.10
N HIS A 88 3.10 3.70 -11.70
CA HIS A 88 4.47 3.19 -11.55
C HIS A 88 4.89 3.08 -10.08
N SER A 89 4.10 2.33 -9.31
CA SER A 89 4.36 2.05 -7.90
C SER A 89 4.34 0.54 -7.63
N ASP A 90 4.89 0.15 -6.48
CA ASP A 90 4.68 -1.17 -5.92
C ASP A 90 3.44 -1.20 -5.02
N GLY A 91 3.06 -2.39 -4.58
CA GLY A 91 2.00 -2.55 -3.60
C GLY A 91 2.22 -3.81 -2.76
N VAL A 92 1.77 -3.73 -1.51
CA VAL A 92 1.89 -4.81 -0.53
C VAL A 92 0.71 -4.75 0.43
N PHE A 93 0.23 -5.91 0.85
CA PHE A 93 -0.77 -6.03 1.91
C PHE A 93 -0.13 -6.66 3.14
N ILE A 94 -0.22 -5.97 4.27
CA ILE A 94 0.36 -6.38 5.54
C ILE A 94 -0.77 -6.78 6.47
N LEU A 95 -0.82 -8.06 6.82
CA LEU A 95 -1.91 -8.64 7.58
C LEU A 95 -1.45 -9.16 8.93
N GLU A 96 -2.26 -9.01 9.98
CA GLU A 96 -1.91 -9.59 11.30
C GLU A 96 -1.78 -11.11 11.21
N LYS A 97 -2.74 -11.78 10.56
CA LYS A 97 -2.78 -13.24 10.40
C LYS A 97 -2.98 -13.63 8.95
N THR A 98 -1.89 -14.03 8.28
CA THR A 98 -1.92 -14.62 6.94
C THR A 98 -0.70 -15.52 6.72
N LYS A 99 -0.77 -16.38 5.70
CA LYS A 99 0.43 -16.93 5.07
C LYS A 99 0.91 -15.95 4.01
N THR A 100 2.21 -15.97 3.71
CA THR A 100 2.75 -15.23 2.56
C THR A 100 2.19 -15.81 1.28
N GLU A 101 1.60 -14.96 0.46
CA GLU A 101 1.08 -15.31 -0.86
C GLU A 101 1.02 -14.05 -1.73
N VAL A 102 0.60 -14.20 -2.99
CA VAL A 102 0.54 -13.08 -3.93
C VAL A 102 -0.80 -13.09 -4.65
N VAL A 103 -1.41 -11.92 -4.77
CA VAL A 103 -2.64 -11.68 -5.55
C VAL A 103 -2.27 -10.78 -6.74
N GLY A 104 -2.24 -11.35 -7.94
CA GLY A 104 -1.69 -10.66 -9.11
C GLY A 104 -0.17 -10.49 -8.95
N GLU A 105 0.28 -9.25 -8.78
CA GLU A 105 1.65 -8.89 -8.42
C GLU A 105 1.74 -8.29 -7.00
N ILE A 106 0.67 -8.38 -6.20
CA ILE A 106 0.62 -7.77 -4.86
C ILE A 106 0.85 -8.83 -3.78
N PRO A 107 1.98 -8.79 -3.06
CA PRO A 107 2.21 -9.71 -1.95
C PRO A 107 1.28 -9.41 -0.77
N LEU A 108 0.73 -10.46 -0.18
CA LEU A 108 0.06 -10.45 1.12
C LEU A 108 1.04 -11.09 2.10
N ILE A 109 1.61 -10.30 3.00
CA ILE A 109 2.61 -10.73 3.98
C ILE A 109 2.05 -10.64 5.40
N PRO A 110 2.49 -11.52 6.31
CA PRO A 110 2.19 -11.35 7.73
C PRO A 110 2.93 -10.13 8.30
N LYS A 111 2.34 -9.45 9.29
CA LYS A 111 2.99 -8.38 10.05
C LYS A 111 4.34 -8.83 10.60
N LYS A 112 4.45 -10.10 10.99
CA LYS A 112 5.72 -10.70 11.43
C LYS A 112 6.82 -10.66 10.35
N ALA A 113 6.50 -10.85 9.07
CA ALA A 113 7.49 -10.74 8.01
C ALA A 113 8.03 -9.31 7.90
N LEU A 114 7.15 -8.29 7.95
CA LEU A 114 7.58 -6.89 8.06
C LEU A 114 8.47 -6.68 9.29
N SER A 115 8.21 -7.40 10.38
CA SER A 115 8.96 -7.26 11.63
C SER A 115 10.42 -7.74 11.58
N GLU A 116 10.78 -8.50 10.54
CA GLU A 116 12.12 -9.05 10.32
C GLU A 116 12.96 -8.20 9.34
N ILE A 117 12.33 -7.25 8.62
CA ILE A 117 12.97 -6.35 7.65
C ILE A 117 13.78 -5.25 8.34
N ARG A 118 15.01 -5.00 7.93
CA ARG A 118 15.94 -4.05 8.58
C ARG A 118 15.81 -2.63 8.05
N ASP A 119 15.59 -2.47 6.75
CA ASP A 119 15.52 -1.19 6.05
C ASP A 119 14.50 -1.23 4.90
N ALA A 120 14.30 -0.08 4.25
CA ALA A 120 13.36 0.04 3.15
C ALA A 120 13.81 -0.73 1.89
N ASP A 121 15.11 -0.78 1.61
CA ASP A 121 15.68 -1.59 0.52
C ASP A 121 15.32 -3.07 0.66
N GLU A 122 15.49 -3.65 1.85
CA GLU A 122 15.13 -5.05 2.11
C GLU A 122 13.63 -5.32 1.98
N LEU A 123 12.77 -4.34 2.30
CA LEU A 123 11.33 -4.43 2.01
C LEU A 123 11.06 -4.49 0.50
N ILE A 124 11.72 -3.62 -0.27
CA ILE A 124 11.57 -3.54 -1.73
C ILE A 124 12.05 -4.86 -2.37
N GLU A 125 13.23 -5.33 -1.98
CA GLU A 125 13.79 -6.60 -2.46
C GLU A 125 12.86 -7.78 -2.16
N MET A 126 12.28 -7.85 -0.96
CA MET A 126 11.31 -8.88 -0.60
C MET A 126 10.08 -8.81 -1.53
N ILE A 127 9.52 -7.62 -1.76
CA ILE A 127 8.35 -7.44 -2.64
C ILE A 127 8.68 -7.88 -4.07
N GLU A 128 9.81 -7.45 -4.61
CA GLU A 128 10.26 -7.86 -5.94
C GLU A 128 10.50 -9.37 -6.05
N GLY A 129 11.12 -9.97 -5.04
CA GLY A 129 11.40 -11.39 -4.98
C GLY A 129 10.13 -12.23 -5.07
N LEU A 130 9.11 -11.85 -4.29
CA LEU A 130 7.80 -12.52 -4.30
C LEU A 130 7.09 -12.39 -5.65
N LYS A 131 7.20 -11.23 -6.32
CA LYS A 131 6.68 -11.03 -7.68
C LYS A 131 7.37 -11.94 -8.70
N LYS A 132 8.70 -12.00 -8.66
CA LYS A 132 9.51 -12.82 -9.58
C LYS A 132 9.21 -14.30 -9.43
N GLU A 133 9.04 -14.79 -8.19
CA GLU A 133 8.72 -16.19 -7.93
C GLU A 133 7.39 -16.63 -8.57
N ILE A 134 6.36 -15.79 -8.48
CA ILE A 134 5.06 -16.06 -9.10
C ILE A 134 5.16 -16.05 -10.63
N LYS A 135 5.86 -15.07 -11.22
CA LYS A 135 6.09 -15.04 -12.68
C LYS A 135 6.79 -16.32 -13.15
N LYS A 136 7.79 -16.79 -12.41
CA LYS A 136 8.48 -18.06 -12.72
C LYS A 136 7.53 -19.25 -12.70
N ARG A 137 6.66 -19.35 -11.69
CA ARG A 137 5.65 -20.43 -11.58
C ARG A 137 4.58 -20.40 -12.69
N MET A 138 4.33 -19.25 -13.31
CA MET A 138 3.38 -19.13 -14.43
C MET A 138 3.98 -19.53 -15.78
N ILE A 139 5.31 -19.53 -15.89
CA ILE A 139 6.05 -19.81 -17.13
C ILE A 139 6.61 -21.25 -17.13
N SER A 140 6.72 -21.89 -15.97
CA SER A 140 7.05 -23.31 -15.80
C SER A 140 5.83 -24.21 -15.98
#